data_AF-R4ZC83-F1
#
_entry.id   AF-R4ZC83-F1
#
_cell.length_a   1.000
_cell.length_b   1.000
_cell.length_c   1.000
_cell.angle_alpha   90.00
_cell.angle_beta   90.00
_cell.angle_gamma   90.00
#
_symmetry.space_group_name_H-M   'P 1'
#
loop_
_entity.id
_entity.type
_entity.pdbx_description
1 polymer ?
#
loop_
_entity_poly.entity_id
_entity_poly.type
_entity_poly.pdbx_seq_one_letter_code
_entity_poly.pdbx_strand_id
1 'polypeptide(L)'
;MFRLIRRLTSDHGVAEEILQETWLAVWRSAEGFRGESSVRGWLMGVARRQAHNQLRRPRLQPADLAEVQDVPDPEPGVEDRLVREAEHTELLSAVNALPEHLREVLALVLVEELAYPEVATVLSIPVGTVKSRMSHARRRLGNMIAAARLEGSGRR
;
A
#
# COMPACT_ATOMS: atom_id res chain seq x y z
N MET A 1 -2.02 -6.78 6.15
CA MET A 1 -0.64 -7.17 5.74
C MET A 1 -0.50 -7.26 4.21
N PHE A 2 -1.12 -8.23 3.52
CA PHE A 2 -0.96 -8.33 2.05
C PHE A 2 -1.47 -7.08 1.33
N ARG A 3 -2.57 -6.49 1.82
CA ARG A 3 -3.08 -5.22 1.30
C ARG A 3 -2.06 -4.08 1.44
N LEU A 4 -1.41 -3.94 2.60
CA LEU A 4 -0.28 -3.01 2.77
C LEU A 4 0.83 -3.27 1.73
N ILE A 5 1.26 -4.52 1.55
CA ILE A 5 2.33 -4.88 0.58
C ILE A 5 1.92 -4.53 -0.85
N ARG A 6 0.67 -4.81 -1.26
CA ARG A 6 0.10 -4.45 -2.57
C ARG A 6 -0.05 -2.94 -2.79
N ARG A 7 0.09 -2.11 -1.75
CA ARG A 7 0.22 -0.64 -1.91
C ARG A 7 1.67 -0.20 -2.12
N LEU A 8 2.64 -1.02 -1.73
CA LEU A 8 4.07 -0.73 -1.91
C LEU A 8 4.58 -1.21 -3.27
N THR A 9 4.02 -2.30 -3.81
CA THR A 9 4.35 -2.85 -5.13
C THR A 9 3.10 -3.24 -5.92
N SER A 10 3.13 -2.98 -7.23
CA SER A 10 2.10 -3.44 -8.19
C SER A 10 2.34 -4.88 -8.66
N ASP A 11 3.56 -5.39 -8.52
CA ASP A 11 3.93 -6.76 -8.89
C ASP A 11 3.37 -7.76 -7.87
N HIS A 12 2.55 -8.70 -8.34
CA HIS A 12 1.90 -9.70 -7.49
C HIS A 12 2.90 -10.73 -6.95
N GLY A 13 3.78 -11.27 -7.80
CA GLY A 13 4.75 -12.28 -7.38
C GLY A 13 5.71 -11.72 -6.33
N VAL A 14 6.17 -10.48 -6.52
CA VAL A 14 6.99 -9.79 -5.50
C VAL A 14 6.21 -9.57 -4.20
N ALA A 15 4.91 -9.27 -4.28
CA ALA A 15 4.08 -9.10 -3.09
C ALA A 15 3.93 -10.41 -2.29
N GLU A 16 3.77 -11.54 -2.98
CA GLU A 16 3.70 -12.86 -2.36
C GLU A 16 5.03 -13.26 -1.71
N GLU A 17 6.16 -13.02 -2.38
CA GLU A 17 7.50 -13.28 -1.85
C GLU A 17 7.72 -12.48 -0.55
N ILE A 18 7.41 -11.18 -0.55
CA ILE A 18 7.48 -10.32 0.64
C ILE A 18 6.59 -10.87 1.76
N LEU A 19 5.38 -11.33 1.44
CA LEU A 19 4.46 -11.89 2.43
C LEU A 19 5.03 -13.15 3.09
N GLN A 20 5.63 -14.04 2.31
CA GLN A 20 6.27 -15.27 2.80
C GLN A 20 7.47 -14.94 3.69
N GLU A 21 8.37 -14.07 3.24
CA GLU A 21 9.51 -13.60 4.05
C GLU A 21 9.04 -12.94 5.36
N THR A 22 7.93 -12.20 5.31
CA THR A 22 7.32 -11.58 6.49
C THR A 22 6.89 -12.63 7.50
N TRP A 23 6.15 -13.66 7.09
CA TRP A 23 5.70 -14.71 8.00
C TRP A 23 6.87 -15.50 8.61
N LEU A 24 7.91 -15.79 7.83
CA LEU A 24 9.13 -16.42 8.33
C LEU A 24 9.82 -15.55 9.39
N ALA A 25 9.92 -14.23 9.13
CA ALA A 25 10.51 -13.30 10.08
C ALA A 25 9.68 -13.16 11.36
N VAL A 26 8.35 -13.14 11.24
CA VAL A 26 7.41 -13.14 12.38
C VAL A 26 7.62 -14.39 13.22
N TRP A 27 7.60 -15.57 12.62
CA TRP A 27 7.78 -16.84 13.32
C TRP A 27 9.09 -16.88 14.12
N ARG A 28 10.20 -16.45 13.50
CA ARG A 28 11.53 -16.42 14.14
C ARG A 28 11.67 -15.37 15.24
N SER A 29 10.85 -14.33 15.25
CA SER A 29 10.97 -13.21 16.21
C SER A 29 9.82 -13.14 17.23
N ALA A 30 8.84 -14.05 17.14
CA ALA A 30 7.64 -14.04 17.98
C ALA A 30 7.97 -14.13 19.48
N GLU A 31 8.94 -14.95 19.87
CA GLU A 31 9.37 -15.09 21.28
C GLU A 31 9.95 -13.78 21.85
N GLY A 32 10.52 -12.93 21.00
CA GLY A 32 11.10 -11.65 21.39
C GLY A 32 10.10 -10.49 21.45
N PHE A 33 8.80 -10.73 21.25
CA PHE A 33 7.80 -9.66 21.25
C PHE A 33 7.53 -9.15 22.68
N ARG A 34 7.90 -7.88 22.94
CA ARG A 34 7.85 -7.26 24.28
C ARG A 34 6.55 -6.50 24.61
N GLY A 35 5.55 -6.51 23.73
CA GLY A 35 4.28 -5.81 23.97
C GLY A 35 4.35 -4.27 23.92
N GLU A 36 5.42 -3.70 23.34
CA GLU A 36 5.60 -2.24 23.18
C GLU A 36 4.60 -1.61 22.17
N SER A 37 3.88 -2.44 21.41
CA SER A 37 2.80 -2.05 20.49
C SER A 37 1.74 -3.16 20.45
N SER A 38 0.62 -2.94 19.76
CA SER A 38 -0.29 -4.05 19.47
C SER A 38 0.41 -5.10 18.60
N VAL A 39 0.01 -6.36 18.71
CA VAL A 39 0.51 -7.44 17.84
C VAL A 39 0.30 -7.08 16.37
N ARG A 40 -0.82 -6.45 16.03
CA ARG A 40 -1.12 -5.99 14.67
C ARG A 40 -0.11 -4.93 14.20
N GLY A 41 0.17 -3.93 15.02
CA GLY A 41 1.18 -2.90 14.73
C GLY A 41 2.56 -3.52 14.54
N TRP A 42 2.96 -4.43 15.44
CA TRP A 42 4.22 -5.15 15.32
C TRP A 42 4.33 -5.95 14.01
N LEU A 43 3.29 -6.70 13.63
CA LEU A 43 3.20 -7.42 12.36
C LEU A 43 3.34 -6.49 11.15
N MET A 44 2.67 -5.33 11.15
CA MET A 44 2.81 -4.35 10.07
C MET A 44 4.22 -3.76 9.99
N GLY A 45 4.88 -3.57 11.14
CA GLY A 45 6.29 -3.18 11.21
C GLY A 45 7.23 -4.23 10.60
N VAL A 46 7.01 -5.51 10.87
CA VAL A 46 7.79 -6.60 10.25
C VAL A 46 7.57 -6.62 8.74
N ALA A 47 6.30 -6.55 8.29
CA ALA A 47 5.93 -6.55 6.87
C ALA A 47 6.57 -5.40 6.11
N ARG A 48 6.53 -4.19 6.68
CA ARG A 48 7.17 -3.01 6.11
C ARG A 48 8.68 -3.19 5.95
N ARG A 49 9.37 -3.72 6.97
CA ARG A 49 10.82 -3.97 6.89
C ARG A 49 11.15 -4.94 5.76
N GLN A 50 10.40 -6.03 5.62
CA GLN A 50 10.64 -6.99 4.52
C GLN A 50 10.36 -6.36 3.15
N ALA A 51 9.25 -5.62 3.01
CA ALA A 51 8.95 -4.92 1.77
C ALA A 51 10.07 -3.94 1.37
N HIS A 52 10.56 -3.14 2.31
CA HIS A 52 11.64 -2.18 2.08
C HIS A 52 12.97 -2.87 1.70
N ASN A 53 13.26 -4.01 2.32
CA ASN A 53 14.44 -4.81 2.00
C ASN A 53 14.35 -5.38 0.58
N GLN A 54 13.21 -5.96 0.21
CA GLN A 54 13.03 -6.58 -1.10
C GLN A 54 12.96 -5.54 -2.23
N LEU A 55 12.22 -4.44 -2.05
CA LEU A 55 12.03 -3.43 -3.09
C LEU A 55 13.27 -2.56 -3.34
N ARG A 56 14.24 -2.53 -2.41
CA ARG A 56 15.53 -1.85 -2.59
C ARG A 56 16.63 -2.74 -3.19
N ARG A 57 16.40 -4.04 -3.30
CA ARG A 57 17.36 -4.94 -3.97
C ARG A 57 17.35 -4.61 -5.47
N PRO A 58 18.52 -4.41 -6.10
CA PRO A 58 18.60 -4.30 -7.55
C PRO A 58 18.00 -5.57 -8.17
N ARG A 59 16.99 -5.41 -9.02
CA ARG A 59 16.43 -6.55 -9.75
C ARG A 59 17.49 -7.06 -10.71
N LEU A 60 18.03 -8.24 -10.46
CA LEU A 60 18.67 -9.04 -11.51
C LEU A 60 17.52 -9.45 -12.44
N GLN A 61 17.39 -8.79 -13.59
CA GLN A 61 16.32 -9.09 -14.56
C GLN A 61 16.42 -10.56 -14.99
N PRO A 62 15.43 -11.42 -14.69
CA PRO A 62 15.22 -12.62 -15.47
C PRO A 62 14.41 -12.20 -16.72
N ALA A 63 14.79 -12.74 -17.87
CA ALA A 63 14.14 -12.48 -19.16
C ALA A 63 12.63 -12.79 -19.12
N ASP A 64 11.89 -12.04 -19.95
CA ASP A 64 10.44 -12.09 -20.17
C ASP A 64 9.81 -13.47 -19.96
N LEU A 65 8.89 -13.55 -18.99
CA LEU A 65 7.88 -14.60 -18.93
C LEU A 65 6.52 -13.95 -18.66
N ALA A 66 5.80 -13.78 -19.78
CA ALA A 66 4.36 -13.80 -20.00
C ALA A 66 3.40 -13.17 -18.98
N GLU A 67 2.52 -12.32 -19.53
CA GLU A 67 1.27 -11.83 -18.96
C GLU A 67 0.58 -12.84 -18.03
N VAL A 68 0.45 -12.48 -16.75
CA VAL A 68 -0.48 -13.14 -15.85
C VAL A 68 -1.69 -12.21 -15.72
N GLN A 69 -2.80 -12.68 -16.29
CA GLN A 69 -4.11 -12.03 -16.24
C GLN A 69 -4.57 -11.86 -14.79
N ASP A 70 -5.18 -10.69 -14.52
CA ASP A 70 -5.87 -10.36 -13.28
C ASP A 70 -6.90 -11.44 -12.93
N VAL A 71 -6.90 -11.92 -11.68
CA VAL A 71 -7.97 -12.75 -11.13
C VAL A 71 -9.08 -11.82 -10.64
N PRO A 72 -10.31 -11.88 -11.20
CA PRO A 72 -11.41 -11.03 -10.76
C PRO A 72 -11.94 -11.44 -9.38
N ASP A 73 -12.23 -10.45 -8.54
CA ASP A 73 -13.00 -10.58 -7.28
C ASP A 73 -14.50 -10.86 -7.61
N PRO A 74 -15.30 -11.55 -6.77
CA PRO A 74 -16.65 -11.97 -7.13
C PRO A 74 -17.65 -10.80 -7.15
N GLU A 75 -18.52 -10.80 -8.18
CA GLU A 75 -19.30 -9.66 -8.70
C GLU A 75 -20.43 -9.07 -7.84
N PRO A 76 -20.82 -7.82 -8.14
CA PRO A 76 -22.17 -7.55 -8.73
C PRO A 76 -22.19 -6.63 -9.98
N GLY A 77 -23.22 -6.78 -10.83
CA GLY A 77 -23.83 -5.82 -11.81
C GLY A 77 -22.98 -5.07 -12.87
N VAL A 78 -23.25 -5.27 -14.17
CA VAL A 78 -22.38 -4.93 -15.32
C VAL A 78 -22.30 -3.44 -15.73
N GLU A 79 -23.29 -2.60 -15.41
CA GLU A 79 -23.34 -1.21 -15.94
C GLU A 79 -22.75 -0.16 -14.98
N ASP A 80 -22.98 -0.32 -13.67
CA ASP A 80 -22.30 0.46 -12.62
C ASP A 80 -20.81 0.11 -12.51
N ARG A 81 -20.40 -1.05 -13.03
CA ARG A 81 -19.04 -1.56 -12.91
C ARG A 81 -18.04 -0.82 -13.77
N LEU A 82 -18.38 -0.47 -15.01
CA LEU A 82 -17.42 0.20 -15.91
C LEU A 82 -17.04 1.59 -15.42
N VAL A 83 -17.99 2.34 -14.86
CA VAL A 83 -17.72 3.65 -14.25
C VAL A 83 -16.94 3.49 -12.95
N ARG A 84 -17.32 2.54 -12.09
CA ARG A 84 -16.60 2.27 -10.83
C ARG A 84 -15.20 1.70 -11.06
N GLU A 85 -14.98 0.89 -12.09
CA GLU A 85 -13.67 0.35 -12.47
C GLU A 85 -12.76 1.46 -13.02
N ALA A 86 -13.30 2.37 -13.84
CA ALA A 86 -12.55 3.53 -14.32
C ALA A 86 -12.16 4.47 -13.17
N GLU A 87 -13.11 4.81 -12.28
CA GLU A 87 -12.84 5.63 -11.08
C GLU A 87 -11.88 4.94 -10.10
N HIS A 88 -12.00 3.62 -9.94
CA HIS A 88 -11.10 2.81 -9.12
C HIS A 88 -9.69 2.78 -9.71
N THR A 89 -9.55 2.67 -11.03
CA THR A 89 -8.26 2.69 -11.73
C THR A 89 -7.58 4.05 -11.59
N GLU A 90 -8.32 5.15 -11.72
CA GLU A 90 -7.82 6.51 -11.54
C GLU A 90 -7.33 6.73 -10.10
N LEU A 91 -8.12 6.34 -9.10
CA LEU A 91 -7.74 6.44 -7.69
C LEU A 91 -6.48 5.62 -7.37
N LEU A 92 -6.41 4.38 -7.88
CA LEU A 92 -5.26 3.50 -7.68
C LEU A 92 -3.99 4.10 -8.31
N SER A 93 -4.10 4.66 -9.52
CA SER A 93 -2.98 5.32 -10.17
C SER A 93 -2.50 6.56 -9.39
N ALA A 94 -3.43 7.37 -8.87
CA ALA A 94 -3.11 8.53 -8.05
C ALA A 94 -2.41 8.13 -6.73
N VAL A 95 -2.88 7.06 -6.08
CA VAL A 95 -2.24 6.50 -4.87
C VAL A 95 -0.83 5.98 -5.18
N ASN A 96 -0.65 5.29 -6.32
CA ASN A 96 0.66 4.80 -6.76
C ASN A 96 1.62 5.93 -7.14
N ALA A 97 1.12 7.07 -7.62
CA ALA A 97 1.90 8.27 -7.91
C ALA A 97 2.32 9.07 -6.66
N LEU A 98 1.78 8.74 -5.48
CA LEU A 98 2.22 9.38 -4.24
C LEU A 98 3.67 8.98 -3.90
N PRO A 99 4.46 9.93 -3.36
CA PRO A 99 5.70 9.59 -2.67
C PRO A 99 5.48 8.48 -1.65
N GLU A 100 6.42 7.53 -1.60
CA GLU A 100 6.35 6.32 -0.78
C GLU A 100 5.94 6.60 0.68
N HIS A 101 6.59 7.57 1.31
CA HIS A 101 6.33 7.96 2.71
C HIS A 101 4.91 8.49 2.97
N LEU A 102 4.20 9.01 1.96
CA LEU A 102 2.80 9.41 2.07
C LEU A 102 1.87 8.22 1.86
N ARG A 103 2.22 7.36 0.89
CA ARG A 103 1.47 6.15 0.57
C ARG A 103 1.48 5.15 1.72
N GLU A 104 2.63 4.96 2.37
CA GLU A 104 2.79 4.11 3.56
C GLU A 104 1.86 4.54 4.69
N VAL A 105 1.87 5.83 5.04
CA VAL A 105 1.03 6.37 6.11
C VAL A 105 -0.45 6.17 5.79
N LEU A 106 -0.84 6.43 4.54
CA LEU A 106 -2.23 6.25 4.09
C LEU A 106 -2.66 4.79 4.14
N ALA A 107 -1.82 3.85 3.71
CA ALA A 107 -2.11 2.42 3.78
C ALA A 107 -2.25 1.94 5.23
N LEU A 108 -1.34 2.34 6.12
CA LEU A 108 -1.41 1.94 7.53
C LEU A 108 -2.64 2.47 8.24
N VAL A 109 -3.08 3.71 7.92
CA VAL A 109 -4.25 4.33 8.54
C VAL A 109 -5.57 3.85 7.93
N LEU A 110 -5.69 3.86 6.60
CA LEU A 110 -6.99 3.64 5.94
C LEU A 110 -7.25 2.19 5.57
N VAL A 111 -6.20 1.39 5.36
CA VAL A 111 -6.33 0.00 4.91
C VAL A 111 -6.09 -0.96 6.07
N GLU A 112 -5.05 -0.68 6.86
CA GLU A 112 -4.74 -1.48 8.05
C GLU A 112 -5.35 -0.87 9.33
N GLU A 113 -6.12 0.21 9.22
CA GLU A 113 -6.94 0.79 10.31
C GLU A 113 -6.19 1.01 11.62
N LEU A 114 -4.88 1.29 11.54
CA LEU A 114 -4.05 1.52 12.72
C LEU A 114 -4.29 2.93 13.26
N ALA A 115 -4.30 3.05 14.58
CA ALA A 115 -4.34 4.35 15.23
C ALA A 115 -3.03 5.11 14.98
N TYR A 116 -3.07 6.45 14.96
CA TYR A 116 -1.88 7.26 14.67
C TYR A 116 -0.67 6.98 15.57
N PRO A 117 -0.83 6.70 16.89
CA PRO A 117 0.28 6.27 17.74
C PRO A 117 0.92 4.95 17.27
N GLU A 118 0.12 3.99 16.80
CA GLU A 118 0.64 2.71 16.29
C GLU A 118 1.38 2.91 14.97
N VAL A 119 0.83 3.74 14.07
CA VAL A 119 1.50 4.10 12.81
C VAL A 119 2.83 4.81 13.07
N ALA A 120 2.89 5.69 14.08
CA ALA A 120 4.12 6.35 14.50
C ALA A 120 5.18 5.34 14.94
N THR A 121 4.79 4.31 15.71
CA THR A 121 5.68 3.21 16.09
C THR A 121 6.13 2.38 14.90
N VAL A 122 5.21 2.01 13.99
CA VAL A 122 5.51 1.20 12.80
C VAL A 122 6.51 1.90 11.86
N LEU A 123 6.34 3.21 11.70
CA LEU A 123 7.16 4.02 10.79
C LEU A 123 8.39 4.65 11.46
N SER A 124 8.53 4.51 12.79
CA SER A 124 9.56 5.18 13.59
C SER A 124 9.60 6.70 13.37
N ILE A 125 8.44 7.36 13.42
CA ILE A 125 8.29 8.81 13.25
C ILE A 125 7.40 9.41 14.36
N PRO A 126 7.49 10.72 14.65
CA PRO A 126 6.58 11.37 15.59
C PRO A 126 5.11 11.28 15.15
N VAL A 127 4.17 11.17 16.10
CA VAL A 127 2.72 11.20 15.82
C VAL A 127 2.30 12.48 15.09
N GLY A 128 2.95 13.61 15.40
CA GLY A 128 2.75 14.87 14.66
C GLY A 128 3.11 14.76 13.17
N THR A 129 4.14 13.98 12.84
CA THR A 129 4.54 13.68 11.46
C THR A 129 3.55 12.76 10.76
N VAL A 130 2.94 11.80 11.47
CA VAL A 130 1.84 11.00 10.92
C VAL A 130 0.67 11.91 10.52
N LYS A 131 0.27 12.83 11.40
CA LYS A 131 -0.81 13.80 11.13
C LYS A 131 -0.51 14.68 9.92
N SER A 132 0.70 15.26 9.85
CA SER A 132 1.09 16.14 8.75
C SER A 132 1.20 15.37 7.43
N ARG A 133 1.76 14.16 7.43
CA ARG A 133 1.81 13.29 6.24
C ARG A 133 0.41 12.89 5.77
N MET A 134 -0.52 12.54 6.67
CA MET A 134 -1.92 12.26 6.30
C MET A 134 -2.61 13.47 5.67
N SER A 135 -2.41 14.67 6.23
CA SER A 135 -2.93 15.91 5.65
C SER A 135 -2.37 16.15 4.25
N HIS A 136 -1.06 16.01 4.09
CA HIS A 136 -0.37 16.19 2.81
C HIS A 136 -0.80 15.16 1.76
N ALA A 137 -0.94 13.89 2.15
CA ALA A 137 -1.40 12.81 1.29
C ALA A 137 -2.81 13.10 0.74
N ARG A 138 -3.76 13.45 1.63
CA ARG A 138 -5.13 13.79 1.23
C ARG A 138 -5.19 14.99 0.28
N ARG A 139 -4.44 16.05 0.57
CA ARG A 139 -4.37 17.24 -0.31
C ARG A 139 -3.82 16.86 -1.69
N ARG A 140 -2.75 16.07 -1.73
CA ARG A 140 -2.11 15.68 -3.00
C ARG A 140 -3.01 14.77 -3.84
N LEU A 141 -3.68 13.80 -3.22
CA LEU A 141 -4.69 12.97 -3.89
C LEU A 141 -5.87 13.81 -4.41
N GLY A 142 -6.39 14.71 -3.59
CA GLY A 142 -7.47 15.61 -4.01
C GLY A 142 -7.10 16.43 -5.25
N ASN A 143 -5.88 16.97 -5.29
CA ASN A 143 -5.39 17.71 -6.45
C ASN A 143 -5.20 16.83 -7.69
N MET A 144 -4.68 15.60 -7.53
CA MET A 144 -4.49 14.65 -8.64
C MET A 144 -5.83 14.25 -9.28
N ILE A 145 -6.82 13.89 -8.45
CA ILE A 145 -8.15 13.50 -8.92
C ILE A 145 -8.89 14.69 -9.55
N ALA A 146 -8.75 15.89 -8.97
CA ALA A 146 -9.35 17.09 -9.56
C ALA A 146 -8.76 17.40 -10.95
N ALA A 147 -7.45 17.27 -11.12
CA ALA A 147 -6.80 17.49 -12.41
C ALA A 147 -7.26 16.46 -13.46
N ALA A 148 -7.27 15.17 -13.11
CA ALA A 148 -7.68 14.11 -14.02
C ALA A 148 -9.16 14.22 -14.45
N ARG A 149 -10.05 14.68 -13.56
CA ARG A 149 -11.46 15.01 -13.92
C ARG A 149 -11.57 16.16 -14.93
N LEU A 150 -10.74 17.19 -14.81
CA LEU A 150 -10.72 18.31 -15.77
C LEU A 150 -10.23 17.85 -17.15
N GLU A 151 -9.23 16.97 -17.20
CA GLU A 151 -8.72 16.39 -18.44
C GLU A 151 -9.74 15.45 -19.13
N GLY A 152 -10.49 14.67 -18.34
CA GLY A 152 -11.57 13.82 -18.85
C GLY A 152 -12.78 14.60 -19.38
N SER A 153 -13.05 15.79 -18.85
CA SER A 153 -14.15 16.67 -19.31
C SER A 153 -13.84 17.40 -20.62
N GLY A 154 -12.56 17.61 -20.96
CA GLY A 154 -12.15 18.28 -22.21
C GLY A 154 -12.03 17.37 -23.42
N ARG A 155 -12.24 16.06 -23.25
CA ARG A 155 -12.10 15.02 -24.29
C ARG A 155 -13.45 14.52 -24.83
N ARG A 156 -14.56 15.13 -24.42
CA ARG A 156 -15.93 14.82 -24.86
C ARG A 156 -16.47 15.90 -25.79
#